data_AF-A0AAD6LPW6-F1
#
_entry.id   AF-A0AAD6LPW6-F1
#
_cell.length_a   1.000
_cell.length_b   1.000
_cell.length_c   1.000
_cell.angle_alpha   90.00
_cell.angle_beta   90.00
_cell.angle_gamma   90.00
#
_symmetry.space_group_name_H-M   'P 1'
#
loop_
_entity.id
_entity.type
_entity.pdbx_description
1 polymer ?
#
loop_
_entity_poly.entity_id
_entity_poly.type
_entity_poly.pdbx_seq_one_letter_code
_entity_poly.pdbx_strand_id
1 'polypeptide(L)'
;MATPKQHIEHIRKTTFSIGGEKNPLAPMLDQAVKYLSAELYAKDVHFLMELIQNAEDNEYLEGVDPSLEFVITSRDITNTGAPATLLIFNNEKGFSAKNIESICNVGNSTKKGNRKRGYIGEKGIGFKSVFLIAAQPYIFSNGYQIRFNEKPCPHCNLGYIVPEWVDDSPSLSDIKQIYGSASTLPTTTLILPLKPDKVNPVKQQLSSIHPEILLFLSKIKRLSVREENADPRLNTVSAVAITKETNFVQRKNMDAEFYTLHLSAEENSDEFEKECSYYLWKQKFPVRQENKVDMRMEVEDWVITLAFPNGERLHRGMEYSPGIYAFLPTEMVTNFPFIIQADFILASSRETIRWDNVWNQGILDCVPFAFIEAFVSLVKTVDGAPASSLPRMFKFLPVHSSPFEKSNSVRESIKAKLAEKDIIPSESCTAQQFFHKPREVGRLMPAFWNILKKTREQRVSLHKLSSHGCYVLNSSFDKPEYDHILDFLGVRPVSSEWYVKCIQDSNIVMGVSEETYLELLHFLAVNWQSKFHGTGMGNIPLIKYVGTDGSVSLCSVNESAQQNGKTFLEDEELLNAAFPSV
;
A
#
# COMPACT_ATOMS: atom_id res chain seq x y z
N MET A 1 -45.49 8.56 16.30
CA MET A 1 -44.26 7.89 16.79
C MET A 1 -43.82 8.60 18.06
N ALA A 2 -43.23 7.90 19.02
CA ALA A 2 -42.64 8.53 20.20
C ALA A 2 -41.52 9.48 19.78
N THR A 3 -41.41 10.65 20.42
CA THR A 3 -40.29 11.56 20.17
C THR A 3 -38.97 10.94 20.65
N PRO A 4 -37.80 11.38 20.14
CA PRO A 4 -36.51 10.92 20.66
C PRO A 4 -36.38 11.02 22.18
N LYS A 5 -36.86 12.12 22.79
CA LYS A 5 -36.88 12.30 24.26
C LYS A 5 -37.75 11.25 24.96
N GLN A 6 -38.97 11.02 24.45
CA GLN A 6 -39.86 9.98 25.00
C GLN A 6 -39.26 8.59 24.88
N HIS A 7 -38.52 8.32 23.80
CA HIS A 7 -37.82 7.05 23.62
C HIS A 7 -36.69 6.87 24.65
N ILE A 8 -35.90 7.91 24.94
CA ILE A 8 -34.86 7.84 25.99
C ILE A 8 -35.48 7.61 27.37
N GLU A 9 -36.56 8.31 27.70
CA GLU A 9 -37.28 8.07 28.96
C GLU A 9 -37.85 6.65 29.04
N HIS A 10 -38.31 6.10 27.90
CA HIS A 10 -38.74 4.71 27.83
C HIS A 10 -37.58 3.76 28.16
N ILE A 11 -36.42 3.90 27.52
CA ILE A 11 -35.22 3.07 27.80
C ILE A 11 -34.82 3.17 29.27
N ARG A 12 -34.78 4.38 29.84
CA ARG A 12 -34.43 4.62 31.25
C ARG A 12 -35.37 3.86 32.19
N LYS A 13 -36.67 3.87 31.89
CA LYS A 13 -37.68 3.18 32.71
C LYS A 13 -37.66 1.66 32.52
N THR A 14 -37.62 1.16 31.28
CA THR A 14 -37.77 -0.27 30.99
C THR A 14 -36.47 -1.04 31.13
N THR A 15 -35.37 -0.54 30.56
CA THR A 15 -34.08 -1.23 30.57
C THR A 15 -33.34 -1.06 31.90
N PHE A 16 -33.38 0.15 32.47
CA PHE A 16 -32.62 0.49 33.68
C PHE A 16 -33.47 0.58 34.96
N SER A 17 -34.77 0.31 34.86
CA SER A 17 -35.71 0.33 36.00
C SER A 17 -35.72 1.67 36.78
N ILE A 18 -35.37 2.78 36.11
CA ILE A 18 -35.36 4.11 36.74
C ILE A 18 -36.81 4.55 36.99
N GLY A 19 -37.14 4.85 38.26
CA GLY A 19 -38.50 5.15 38.69
C GLY A 19 -39.36 3.91 38.99
N GLY A 20 -38.79 2.70 38.95
CA GLY A 20 -39.40 1.44 39.36
C GLY A 20 -38.63 0.75 40.49
N GLU A 21 -38.83 -0.56 40.66
CA GLU A 21 -38.06 -1.36 41.62
C GLU A 21 -36.59 -1.48 41.18
N LYS A 22 -35.67 -1.47 42.15
CA LYS A 22 -34.23 -1.55 41.87
C LYS A 22 -33.88 -2.91 41.28
N ASN A 23 -33.16 -2.91 40.16
CA ASN A 23 -32.62 -4.13 39.58
C ASN A 23 -31.53 -4.72 40.50
N PRO A 24 -31.70 -5.93 41.07
CA PRO A 24 -30.75 -6.53 42.00
C PRO A 24 -29.39 -6.87 41.33
N LEU A 25 -29.34 -6.98 40.00
CA LEU A 25 -28.12 -7.28 39.24
C LEU A 25 -27.31 -6.03 38.89
N ALA A 26 -27.81 -4.83 39.16
CA ALA A 26 -27.15 -3.58 38.78
C ALA A 26 -25.70 -3.46 39.31
N PRO A 27 -25.36 -3.85 40.56
CA PRO A 27 -23.97 -3.81 41.03
C PRO A 27 -23.04 -4.75 40.26
N MET A 28 -23.51 -5.95 39.89
CA MET A 28 -22.72 -6.91 39.11
C MET A 28 -22.49 -6.42 37.69
N LEU A 29 -23.51 -5.80 37.07
CA LEU A 29 -23.40 -5.18 35.75
C LEU A 29 -22.45 -3.97 35.77
N ASP A 30 -22.55 -3.10 36.78
CA ASP A 30 -21.62 -1.97 36.93
C ASP A 30 -20.17 -2.46 37.03
N GLN A 31 -19.92 -3.51 37.83
CA GLN A 31 -18.60 -4.08 37.97
C GLN A 31 -18.10 -4.74 36.67
N ALA A 32 -18.96 -5.46 35.95
CA ALA A 32 -18.61 -6.05 34.65
C ALA A 32 -18.28 -4.99 33.60
N VAL A 33 -19.07 -3.91 33.54
CA VAL A 33 -18.81 -2.77 32.65
C VAL A 33 -17.51 -2.07 33.05
N LYS A 34 -17.27 -1.86 34.34
CA LYS A 34 -16.01 -1.30 34.82
C LYS A 34 -14.82 -2.17 34.48
N TYR A 35 -14.90 -3.50 34.59
CA TYR A 35 -13.82 -4.40 34.20
C TYR A 35 -13.60 -4.43 32.69
N LEU A 36 -14.67 -4.49 31.88
CA LEU A 36 -14.58 -4.41 30.42
C LEU A 36 -13.99 -3.09 29.96
N SER A 37 -14.41 -1.99 30.59
CA SER A 37 -13.80 -0.68 30.38
C SER A 37 -12.34 -0.73 30.83
N ALA A 38 -12.00 -1.16 32.06
CA ALA A 38 -10.64 -1.30 32.64
C ALA A 38 -9.67 -2.09 31.75
N GLU A 39 -10.11 -3.21 31.18
CA GLU A 39 -9.32 -4.03 30.26
C GLU A 39 -9.09 -3.33 28.90
N LEU A 40 -9.97 -2.41 28.51
CA LEU A 40 -9.72 -1.44 27.43
C LEU A 40 -8.73 -0.33 27.87
N TYR A 41 -8.62 0.04 29.16
CA TYR A 41 -7.61 1.02 29.66
C TYR A 41 -6.19 0.43 29.73
N ALA A 42 -6.03 -0.90 29.84
CA ALA A 42 -4.73 -1.55 29.97
C ALA A 42 -3.98 -1.69 28.62
N LYS A 43 -4.63 -1.33 27.52
CA LYS A 43 -4.06 -1.34 26.18
C LYS A 43 -4.03 0.12 25.71
N ASP A 44 -2.99 0.53 25.01
CA ASP A 44 -2.99 1.75 24.22
C ASP A 44 -4.04 1.61 23.10
N VAL A 45 -5.31 1.66 23.46
CA VAL A 45 -6.42 1.54 22.53
C VAL A 45 -6.49 2.85 21.79
N HIS A 46 -6.12 2.80 20.51
CA HIS A 46 -6.30 3.90 19.56
C HIS A 46 -7.80 4.24 19.43
N PHE A 47 -8.35 5.04 20.35
CA PHE A 47 -9.75 5.48 20.34
C PHE A 47 -10.13 6.07 18.98
N LEU A 48 -9.18 6.73 18.33
CA LEU A 48 -9.33 7.31 17.01
C LEU A 48 -9.66 6.25 15.94
N MET A 49 -8.96 5.12 15.95
CA MET A 49 -9.20 4.02 15.02
C MET A 49 -10.59 3.41 15.24
N GLU A 50 -11.03 3.27 16.49
CA GLU A 50 -12.39 2.80 16.83
C GLU A 50 -13.47 3.78 16.34
N LEU A 51 -13.25 5.09 16.47
CA LEU A 51 -14.17 6.12 15.96
C LEU A 51 -14.25 6.09 14.43
N ILE A 52 -13.12 5.92 13.75
CA ILE A 52 -13.08 5.78 12.28
C ILE A 52 -13.78 4.49 11.84
N GLN A 53 -13.58 3.37 12.53
CA GLN A 53 -14.30 2.12 12.27
C GLN A 53 -15.81 2.28 12.48
N ASN A 54 -16.22 2.99 13.53
CA ASN A 54 -17.64 3.26 13.77
C ASN A 54 -18.26 4.05 12.61
N ALA A 55 -17.56 5.07 12.11
CA ALA A 55 -18.00 5.81 10.93
C ALA A 55 -18.02 4.93 9.68
N GLU A 56 -16.97 4.15 9.42
CA GLU A 56 -16.92 3.22 8.28
C GLU A 56 -18.07 2.20 8.29
N ASP A 57 -18.49 1.77 9.48
CA ASP A 57 -19.61 0.85 9.66
C ASP A 57 -20.98 1.51 9.47
N ASN A 58 -21.09 2.84 9.47
CA ASN A 58 -22.36 3.55 9.35
C ASN A 58 -23.00 3.39 7.96
N GLU A 59 -24.27 3.78 7.86
CA GLU A 59 -24.99 3.87 6.60
C GLU A 59 -25.03 5.30 6.09
N TYR A 60 -24.80 5.47 4.80
CA TYR A 60 -24.84 6.76 4.12
C TYR A 60 -25.98 6.79 3.10
N LEU A 61 -26.49 7.98 2.81
CA LEU A 61 -27.47 8.16 1.74
C LEU A 61 -26.80 7.99 0.38
N GLU A 62 -27.57 7.55 -0.62
CA GLU A 62 -27.09 7.44 -1.99
C GLU A 62 -26.73 8.82 -2.55
N GLY A 63 -25.64 8.91 -3.31
CA GLY A 63 -25.15 10.16 -3.89
C GLY A 63 -24.40 11.08 -2.93
N VAL A 64 -24.31 10.75 -1.63
CA VAL A 64 -23.48 11.49 -0.67
C VAL A 64 -22.08 10.86 -0.62
N ASP A 65 -21.06 11.70 -0.55
CA ASP A 65 -19.70 11.27 -0.23
C ASP A 65 -19.53 11.15 1.29
N PRO A 66 -19.34 9.93 1.84
CA PRO A 66 -19.19 9.73 3.26
C PRO A 66 -17.94 10.45 3.81
N SER A 67 -18.13 11.24 4.87
CA SER A 67 -17.08 12.08 5.45
C SER A 67 -17.06 12.01 6.97
N LEU A 68 -15.86 12.03 7.54
CA LEU A 68 -15.62 12.09 8.98
C LEU A 68 -14.71 13.28 9.28
N GLU A 69 -15.10 14.13 10.22
CA GLU A 69 -14.31 15.30 10.61
C GLU A 69 -14.09 15.32 12.12
N PHE A 70 -12.84 15.56 12.53
CA PHE A 70 -12.43 15.75 13.92
C PHE A 70 -12.08 17.22 14.14
N VAL A 71 -12.76 17.87 15.08
CA VAL A 71 -12.49 19.26 15.48
C VAL A 71 -12.21 19.29 16.97
N ILE A 72 -11.00 19.69 17.36
CA ILE A 72 -10.67 19.93 18.77
C ILE A 72 -10.69 21.42 19.08
N THR A 73 -11.19 21.81 20.24
CA THR A 73 -11.25 23.21 20.69
C THR A 73 -10.92 23.32 22.18
N SER A 74 -10.30 24.42 22.60
CA SER A 74 -10.14 24.76 24.02
C SER A 74 -11.44 25.27 24.68
N ARG A 75 -12.51 25.47 23.92
CA ARG A 75 -13.81 25.89 24.46
C ARG A 75 -14.51 24.70 25.13
N ASP A 76 -14.96 24.90 26.36
CA ASP A 76 -15.88 23.97 27.03
C ASP A 76 -17.33 24.32 26.67
N ILE A 77 -17.84 23.72 25.60
CA ILE A 77 -19.25 23.88 25.20
C ILE A 77 -20.21 23.04 26.05
N THR A 78 -19.68 22.16 26.91
CA THR A 78 -20.46 21.20 27.70
C THR A 78 -20.72 21.66 29.14
N ASN A 79 -20.04 22.73 29.58
CA ASN A 79 -20.05 23.22 30.96
C ASN A 79 -19.64 22.15 31.99
N THR A 80 -18.69 21.29 31.63
CA THR A 80 -18.19 20.20 32.49
C THR A 80 -16.89 20.54 33.22
N GLY A 81 -16.30 21.70 32.92
CA GLY A 81 -14.97 22.11 33.38
C GLY A 81 -13.83 21.48 32.57
N ALA A 82 -14.12 20.97 31.36
CA ALA A 82 -13.13 20.30 30.54
C ALA A 82 -12.15 21.32 29.91
N PRO A 83 -10.83 21.07 29.96
CA PRO A 83 -9.84 21.99 29.37
C PRO A 83 -9.85 22.00 27.83
N ALA A 84 -10.44 21.00 27.20
CA ALA A 84 -10.66 20.94 25.76
C ALA A 84 -11.84 20.03 25.44
N THR A 85 -12.48 20.29 24.29
CA THR A 85 -13.58 19.47 23.75
C THR A 85 -13.18 18.95 22.38
N LEU A 86 -13.32 17.64 22.16
CA LEU A 86 -13.21 17.03 20.84
C LEU A 86 -14.61 16.78 20.27
N LEU A 87 -14.88 17.32 19.08
CA LEU A 87 -16.10 17.11 18.32
C LEU A 87 -15.78 16.20 17.12
N ILE A 88 -16.66 15.24 16.87
CA ILE A 88 -16.57 14.33 15.73
C ILE A 88 -17.86 14.44 14.92
N PHE A 89 -17.74 14.84 13.66
CA PHE A 89 -18.86 15.02 12.76
C PHE A 89 -18.88 13.94 11.69
N ASN A 90 -20.03 13.30 11.49
CA ASN A 90 -20.22 12.31 10.46
C ASN A 90 -21.54 12.54 9.71
N ASN A 91 -21.49 12.54 8.38
CA ASN A 91 -22.63 12.82 7.50
C ASN A 91 -23.46 11.56 7.17
N GLU A 92 -23.47 10.58 8.06
CA GLU A 92 -24.27 9.36 7.92
C GLU A 92 -25.79 9.65 7.95
N LYS A 93 -26.61 8.62 7.75
CA LYS A 93 -28.07 8.70 7.92
C LYS A 93 -28.50 9.06 9.34
N GLY A 94 -27.62 8.87 10.31
CA GLY A 94 -27.84 9.14 11.73
C GLY A 94 -28.44 7.98 12.50
N PHE A 95 -28.49 8.13 13.82
CA PHE A 95 -28.86 7.07 14.74
C PHE A 95 -30.36 6.77 14.66
N SER A 96 -30.68 5.49 14.45
CA SER A 96 -32.02 4.96 14.64
C SER A 96 -32.28 4.62 16.11
N ALA A 97 -33.55 4.38 16.46
CA ALA A 97 -33.92 3.86 17.80
C ALA A 97 -33.12 2.59 18.17
N LYS A 98 -32.92 1.68 17.22
CA LYS A 98 -32.13 0.45 17.42
C LYS A 98 -30.65 0.75 17.70
N ASN A 99 -30.07 1.80 17.10
CA ASN A 99 -28.70 2.19 17.40
C ASN A 99 -28.58 2.68 18.84
N ILE A 100 -29.55 3.50 19.28
CA ILE A 100 -29.62 4.01 20.66
C ILE A 100 -29.80 2.87 21.67
N GLU A 101 -30.68 1.90 21.40
CA GLU A 101 -30.83 0.72 22.24
C GLU A 101 -29.52 -0.10 22.30
N SER A 102 -28.85 -0.29 21.15
CA SER A 102 -27.60 -1.07 21.08
C SER A 102 -26.47 -0.45 21.88
N ILE A 103 -26.29 0.88 21.85
CA ILE A 103 -25.23 1.57 22.61
C ILE A 103 -25.48 1.59 24.12
N CYS A 104 -26.73 1.38 24.54
CA CYS A 104 -27.13 1.24 25.94
C CYS A 104 -26.93 -0.19 26.48
N ASN A 105 -26.63 -1.16 25.62
CA ASN A 105 -26.41 -2.55 26.02
C ASN A 105 -24.91 -2.86 26.20
N VAL A 106 -24.62 -3.89 27.00
CA VAL A 106 -23.26 -4.43 27.21
C VAL A 106 -23.16 -5.78 26.49
N GLY A 107 -22.25 -5.89 25.51
CA GLY A 107 -21.95 -7.17 24.85
C GLY A 107 -22.91 -7.61 23.72
N ASN A 108 -23.99 -6.88 23.45
CA ASN A 108 -24.88 -7.11 22.30
C ASN A 108 -24.65 -6.04 21.22
N SER A 109 -23.78 -6.34 20.25
CA SER A 109 -23.60 -5.53 19.05
C SER A 109 -24.63 -5.90 17.99
N THR A 110 -25.28 -4.89 17.39
CA THR A 110 -26.09 -5.06 16.16
C THR A 110 -25.27 -5.52 14.95
N LYS A 111 -23.93 -5.51 15.04
CA LYS A 111 -22.99 -5.85 13.96
C LYS A 111 -22.50 -7.31 14.01
N LYS A 112 -22.80 -8.05 15.09
CA LYS A 112 -22.38 -9.46 15.26
C LYS A 112 -22.99 -10.33 14.15
N GLY A 113 -22.14 -11.00 13.37
CA GLY A 113 -22.55 -11.88 12.26
C GLY A 113 -22.70 -11.20 10.88
N ASN A 114 -22.45 -9.89 10.76
CA ASN A 114 -22.60 -9.16 9.49
C ASN A 114 -21.27 -8.88 8.75
N ARG A 115 -20.16 -9.57 9.06
CA ARG A 115 -18.85 -9.32 8.39
C ARG A 115 -18.90 -9.46 6.86
N LYS A 116 -19.80 -10.28 6.31
CA LYS A 116 -20.05 -10.36 4.84
C LYS A 116 -20.46 -9.01 4.21
N ARG A 117 -20.90 -8.02 5.01
CA ARG A 117 -21.22 -6.64 4.61
C ARG A 117 -20.09 -5.62 4.86
N GLY A 118 -18.90 -6.07 5.27
CA GLY A 118 -17.72 -5.21 5.47
C GLY A 118 -17.63 -4.50 6.83
N TYR A 119 -18.37 -4.95 7.84
CA TYR A 119 -18.27 -4.38 9.19
C TYR A 119 -16.93 -4.70 9.86
N ILE A 120 -16.26 -3.68 10.39
CA ILE A 120 -14.95 -3.80 11.04
C ILE A 120 -15.08 -4.01 12.56
N GLY A 121 -16.11 -3.44 13.21
CA GLY A 121 -16.31 -3.53 14.66
C GLY A 121 -16.96 -4.84 15.16
N GLU A 122 -16.33 -5.53 16.12
CA GLU A 122 -16.73 -6.91 16.50
C GLU A 122 -17.41 -7.05 17.87
N LYS A 123 -17.14 -6.15 18.82
CA LYS A 123 -17.34 -6.47 20.26
C LYS A 123 -18.50 -5.74 20.95
N GLY A 124 -19.16 -4.80 20.28
CA GLY A 124 -20.23 -3.99 20.91
C GLY A 124 -19.77 -3.11 22.07
N ILE A 125 -18.45 -2.95 22.23
CA ILE A 125 -17.80 -2.09 23.24
C ILE A 125 -17.04 -0.91 22.58
N GLY A 126 -16.98 -0.84 21.25
CA GLY A 126 -16.17 0.14 20.51
C GLY A 126 -16.49 1.59 20.89
N PHE A 127 -17.78 1.94 21.03
CA PHE A 127 -18.17 3.26 21.54
C PHE A 127 -17.66 3.51 22.96
N LYS A 128 -17.57 2.50 23.82
CA LYS A 128 -17.13 2.67 25.21
C LYS A 128 -15.66 3.08 25.31
N SER A 129 -14.86 2.92 24.25
CA SER A 129 -13.49 3.44 24.17
C SER A 129 -13.42 4.96 24.34
N VAL A 130 -14.50 5.72 24.04
CA VAL A 130 -14.51 7.17 24.25
C VAL A 130 -14.36 7.57 25.72
N PHE A 131 -14.71 6.67 26.66
CA PHE A 131 -14.53 6.91 28.10
C PHE A 131 -13.06 6.90 28.55
N LEU A 132 -12.15 6.42 27.70
CA LEU A 132 -10.71 6.56 27.92
C LEU A 132 -10.28 8.03 27.91
N ILE A 133 -10.98 8.87 27.13
CA ILE A 133 -10.62 10.27 26.93
C ILE A 133 -11.65 11.26 27.46
N ALA A 134 -12.91 10.86 27.66
CA ALA A 134 -13.98 11.76 28.13
C ALA A 134 -14.87 11.08 29.18
N ALA A 135 -15.11 11.73 30.32
CA ALA A 135 -15.98 11.18 31.37
C ALA A 135 -17.47 11.26 30.99
N GLN A 136 -17.85 12.21 30.13
CA GLN A 136 -19.23 12.48 29.75
C GLN A 136 -19.36 12.66 28.24
N PRO A 137 -19.39 11.58 27.43
CA PRO A 137 -19.57 11.69 26.00
C PRO A 137 -21.02 12.03 25.64
N TYR A 138 -21.21 12.91 24.65
CA TYR A 138 -22.51 13.32 24.14
C TYR A 138 -22.70 12.85 22.70
N ILE A 139 -23.96 12.61 22.32
CA ILE A 139 -24.39 12.20 20.98
C ILE A 139 -25.57 13.08 20.56
N PHE A 140 -25.40 13.77 19.43
CA PHE A 140 -26.45 14.50 18.75
C PHE A 140 -26.68 13.86 17.38
N SER A 141 -27.85 13.28 17.15
CA SER A 141 -28.16 12.62 15.88
C SER A 141 -29.66 12.42 15.70
N ASN A 142 -30.23 12.76 14.53
CA ASN A 142 -31.66 12.56 14.21
C ASN A 142 -32.64 13.04 15.31
N GLY A 143 -32.33 14.17 15.94
CA GLY A 143 -33.14 14.74 17.03
C GLY A 143 -32.93 14.10 18.41
N TYR A 144 -32.09 13.07 18.54
CA TYR A 144 -31.55 12.67 19.84
C TYR A 144 -30.48 13.68 20.28
N GLN A 145 -30.54 14.05 21.56
CA GLN A 145 -29.52 14.84 22.27
C GLN A 145 -29.30 14.17 23.62
N ILE A 146 -28.32 13.26 23.64
CA ILE A 146 -28.08 12.41 24.81
C ILE A 146 -26.63 12.50 25.25
N ARG A 147 -26.41 12.23 26.54
CA ARG A 147 -25.09 12.00 27.10
C ARG A 147 -25.06 10.70 27.87
N PHE A 148 -23.86 10.16 28.03
CA PHE A 148 -23.57 9.10 28.98
C PHE A 148 -22.60 9.62 30.04
N ASN A 149 -22.46 8.90 31.15
CA ASN A 149 -21.59 9.30 32.25
C ASN A 149 -20.77 8.11 32.75
N GLU A 150 -19.47 8.31 32.95
CA GLU A 150 -18.57 7.33 33.58
C GLU A 150 -18.98 7.05 35.03
N LYS A 151 -19.47 8.08 35.74
CA LYS A 151 -19.98 7.94 37.11
C LYS A 151 -21.33 7.22 37.10
N PRO A 152 -21.58 6.33 38.07
CA PRO A 152 -22.87 5.65 38.19
C PRO A 152 -24.04 6.62 38.32
N CYS A 153 -25.11 6.37 37.57
CA CYS A 153 -26.36 7.11 37.70
C CYS A 153 -26.93 6.93 39.13
N PRO A 154 -27.32 8.00 39.85
CA PRO A 154 -27.82 7.90 41.22
C PRO A 154 -29.05 7.00 41.40
N HIS A 155 -29.83 6.80 40.34
CA HIS A 155 -31.09 6.05 40.40
C HIS A 155 -30.93 4.53 40.24
N CYS A 156 -29.97 4.09 39.40
CA CYS A 156 -29.76 2.67 39.09
C CYS A 156 -28.34 2.18 39.41
N ASN A 157 -27.45 3.06 39.86
CA ASN A 157 -26.05 2.77 40.20
C ASN A 157 -25.25 2.11 39.05
N LEU A 158 -25.57 2.49 37.80
CA LEU A 158 -24.88 2.05 36.59
C LEU A 158 -24.23 3.24 35.87
N GLY A 159 -22.96 3.12 35.51
CA GLY A 159 -22.25 4.06 34.63
C GLY A 159 -22.18 3.59 33.17
N TYR A 160 -21.60 4.40 32.29
CA TYR A 160 -21.23 4.15 30.89
C TYR A 160 -22.37 3.88 29.90
N ILE A 161 -23.48 3.28 30.34
CA ILE A 161 -24.52 2.71 29.48
C ILE A 161 -25.88 3.38 29.64
N VAL A 162 -26.07 4.19 30.68
CA VAL A 162 -27.34 4.87 30.96
C VAL A 162 -27.40 6.17 30.15
N PRO A 163 -28.32 6.31 29.19
CA PRO A 163 -28.48 7.54 28.44
C PRO A 163 -29.21 8.58 29.30
N GLU A 164 -28.76 9.82 29.25
CA GLU A 164 -29.41 10.99 29.84
C GLU A 164 -29.74 11.99 28.74
N TRP A 165 -30.95 12.54 28.75
CA TRP A 165 -31.30 13.62 27.85
C TRP A 165 -30.56 14.91 28.23
N VAL A 166 -30.12 15.66 27.23
CA VAL A 166 -29.40 16.92 27.41
C VAL A 166 -30.38 18.06 27.10
N ASP A 167 -30.77 18.85 28.09
CA ASP A 167 -31.71 19.96 27.88
C ASP A 167 -30.99 21.28 27.54
N ASP A 168 -29.87 21.59 28.20
CA ASP A 168 -29.28 22.95 28.16
C ASP A 168 -27.92 23.06 27.45
N SER A 169 -26.93 22.19 27.76
CA SER A 169 -25.55 22.34 27.27
C SER A 169 -24.91 21.02 26.86
N PRO A 170 -24.29 20.93 25.66
CA PRO A 170 -24.21 21.96 24.62
C PRO A 170 -25.53 22.15 23.86
N SER A 171 -25.80 23.37 23.38
CA SER A 171 -26.88 23.66 22.45
C SER A 171 -26.46 23.42 20.99
N LEU A 172 -27.43 23.24 20.09
CA LEU A 172 -27.14 23.14 18.64
C LEU A 172 -26.44 24.40 18.09
N SER A 173 -26.68 25.56 18.69
CA SER A 173 -25.98 26.81 18.36
C SER A 173 -24.50 26.75 18.71
N ASP A 174 -24.16 26.21 19.88
CA ASP A 174 -22.75 26.07 20.30
C ASP A 174 -22.00 25.15 19.35
N ILE A 175 -22.64 24.04 18.95
CA ILE A 175 -22.07 23.08 17.99
C ILE A 175 -21.86 23.74 16.62
N LYS A 176 -22.84 24.50 16.12
CA LYS A 176 -22.74 25.25 14.85
C LYS A 176 -21.62 26.28 14.89
N GLN A 177 -21.41 26.96 16.01
CA GLN A 177 -20.35 27.95 16.14
C GLN A 177 -18.96 27.33 15.98
N ILE A 178 -18.74 26.12 16.49
CA ILE A 178 -17.48 25.39 16.33
C ILE A 178 -17.34 24.81 14.92
N TYR A 179 -18.44 24.29 14.37
CA TYR A 179 -18.41 23.71 13.03
C TYR A 179 -18.14 24.75 11.93
N GLY A 180 -18.75 25.93 12.05
CA GLY A 180 -18.64 27.03 11.07
C GLY A 180 -20.00 27.58 10.67
N SER A 181 -20.06 28.87 10.36
CA SER A 181 -21.31 29.63 10.14
C SER A 181 -21.99 29.37 8.78
N ALA A 182 -21.31 28.71 7.83
CA ALA A 182 -21.77 28.58 6.44
C ALA A 182 -22.38 27.22 6.08
N SER A 183 -22.40 26.23 6.98
CA SER A 183 -22.74 24.84 6.66
C SER A 183 -23.84 24.27 7.55
N THR A 184 -24.70 23.44 6.95
CA THR A 184 -25.59 22.55 7.70
C THR A 184 -24.76 21.55 8.49
N LEU A 185 -25.05 21.38 9.78
CA LEU A 185 -24.38 20.39 10.61
C LEU A 185 -24.54 18.98 10.00
N PRO A 186 -23.47 18.16 9.99
CA PRO A 186 -23.59 16.74 9.70
C PRO A 186 -24.58 16.07 10.65
N THR A 187 -25.24 15.03 10.15
CA THR A 187 -26.37 14.37 10.84
C THR A 187 -26.02 13.87 12.23
N THR A 188 -24.82 13.32 12.41
CA THR A 188 -24.32 12.80 13.69
C THR A 188 -23.13 13.63 14.15
N THR A 189 -23.23 14.14 15.38
CA THR A 189 -22.13 14.80 16.11
C THR A 189 -21.89 14.06 17.43
N LEU A 190 -20.66 13.61 17.66
CA LEU A 190 -20.18 13.17 18.97
C LEU A 190 -19.40 14.30 19.61
N ILE A 191 -19.60 14.54 20.92
CA ILE A 191 -18.90 15.60 21.66
C ILE A 191 -18.28 14.97 22.89
N LEU A 192 -16.95 15.10 22.99
CA LEU A 192 -16.12 14.46 24.00
C LEU A 192 -15.40 15.55 24.81
N PRO A 193 -15.93 15.96 25.98
CA PRO A 193 -15.21 16.81 26.92
C PRO A 193 -14.01 16.03 27.48
N LEU A 194 -12.80 16.46 27.12
CA LEU A 194 -11.59 15.69 27.38
C LEU A 194 -11.18 15.75 28.85
N LYS A 195 -10.71 14.60 29.36
CA LYS A 195 -10.01 14.52 30.65
C LYS A 195 -8.71 15.35 30.57
N PRO A 196 -8.31 16.09 31.62
CA PRO A 196 -7.16 16.98 31.56
C PRO A 196 -5.85 16.31 31.12
N ASP A 197 -5.59 15.08 31.58
CA ASP A 197 -4.40 14.30 31.22
C ASP A 197 -4.44 13.74 29.79
N LYS A 198 -5.59 13.82 29.11
CA LYS A 198 -5.80 13.24 27.77
C LYS A 198 -5.76 14.26 26.64
N VAL A 199 -5.75 15.56 26.94
CA VAL A 199 -5.71 16.62 25.90
C VAL A 199 -4.49 16.48 24.99
N ASN A 200 -3.29 16.42 25.56
CA ASN A 200 -2.05 16.33 24.78
C ASN A 200 -1.94 15.00 23.99
N PRO A 201 -2.21 13.82 24.59
CA PRO A 201 -2.25 12.57 23.83
C PRO A 201 -3.24 12.58 22.67
N VAL A 202 -4.45 13.12 22.85
CA VAL A 202 -5.46 13.25 21.78
C VAL A 202 -4.95 14.16 20.67
N LYS A 203 -4.39 15.33 21.01
CA LYS A 203 -3.80 16.24 20.02
C LYS A 203 -2.66 15.59 19.24
N GLN A 204 -1.77 14.85 19.91
CA GLN A 204 -0.69 14.13 19.27
C GLN A 204 -1.20 13.07 18.29
N GLN A 205 -2.19 12.26 18.70
CA GLN A 205 -2.80 11.24 17.84
C GLN A 205 -3.51 11.84 16.63
N LEU A 206 -4.19 12.97 16.79
CA LEU A 206 -4.84 13.71 15.70
C LEU A 206 -3.81 14.29 14.72
N SER A 207 -2.69 14.83 15.23
CA SER A 207 -1.58 15.29 14.40
C SER A 207 -0.87 14.14 13.68
N SER A 208 -0.88 12.93 14.24
CA SER A 208 -0.21 11.75 13.68
C SER A 208 -1.12 10.87 12.81
N ILE A 209 -2.25 11.38 12.29
CA ILE A 209 -3.06 10.62 11.34
C ILE A 209 -2.29 10.45 10.04
N HIS A 210 -2.05 9.18 9.68
CA HIS A 210 -1.43 8.81 8.40
C HIS A 210 -2.46 8.96 7.26
N PRO A 211 -2.16 9.68 6.15
CA PRO A 211 -3.11 9.89 5.05
C PRO A 211 -3.65 8.60 4.43
N GLU A 212 -2.81 7.57 4.32
CA GLU A 212 -3.21 6.24 3.83
C GLU A 212 -4.19 5.49 4.77
N ILE A 213 -4.65 6.09 5.87
CA ILE A 213 -5.71 5.52 6.72
C ILE A 213 -7.00 5.24 5.94
N LEU A 214 -7.27 6.01 4.88
CA LEU A 214 -8.45 5.84 4.02
C LEU A 214 -8.28 4.74 2.95
N LEU A 215 -7.06 4.25 2.72
CA LEU A 215 -6.70 3.44 1.54
C LEU A 215 -7.56 2.18 1.39
N PHE A 216 -7.91 1.52 2.51
CA PHE A 216 -8.67 0.27 2.51
C PHE A 216 -10.02 0.37 3.22
N LEU A 217 -10.44 1.58 3.58
CA LEU A 217 -11.82 1.81 3.98
C LEU A 217 -12.71 1.70 2.75
N SER A 218 -13.91 1.16 2.89
CA SER A 218 -14.84 0.93 1.77
C SER A 218 -15.81 2.10 1.58
N LYS A 219 -16.24 2.78 2.66
CA LYS A 219 -17.27 3.83 2.61
C LYS A 219 -16.70 5.22 2.81
N ILE A 220 -15.95 5.48 3.88
CA ILE A 220 -15.44 6.84 4.21
C ILE A 220 -14.53 7.34 3.11
N LYS A 221 -14.93 8.40 2.40
CA LYS A 221 -14.14 9.00 1.32
C LYS A 221 -13.33 10.22 1.74
N ARG A 222 -13.79 10.94 2.77
CA ARG A 222 -13.13 12.13 3.28
C ARG A 222 -12.89 12.02 4.78
N LEU A 223 -11.69 12.37 5.22
CA LEU A 223 -11.32 12.46 6.62
C LEU A 223 -10.59 13.77 6.86
N SER A 224 -11.05 14.59 7.79
CA SER A 224 -10.36 15.83 8.15
C SER A 224 -10.14 15.96 9.65
N VAL A 225 -9.06 16.66 9.99
CA VAL A 225 -8.68 17.00 11.35
C VAL A 225 -8.36 18.49 11.38
N ARG A 226 -8.92 19.22 12.33
CA ARG A 226 -8.53 20.61 12.60
C ARG A 226 -8.66 20.97 14.08
N GLU A 227 -7.98 22.04 14.46
CA GLU A 227 -8.12 22.66 15.77
C GLU A 227 -8.75 24.05 15.62
N GLU A 228 -9.77 24.33 16.43
CA GLU A 228 -10.57 25.55 16.39
C GLU A 228 -10.47 26.28 17.74
N ASN A 229 -9.58 27.26 17.84
CA ASN A 229 -9.47 28.13 19.00
C ASN A 229 -9.82 29.56 18.65
N ALA A 230 -10.26 30.34 19.64
CA ALA A 230 -10.56 31.76 19.44
C ALA A 230 -9.33 32.56 18.96
N ASP A 231 -8.14 32.17 19.41
CA ASP A 231 -6.87 32.62 18.85
C ASP A 231 -6.23 31.48 18.04
N PRO A 232 -6.19 31.57 16.71
CA PRO A 232 -5.59 30.55 15.85
C PRO A 232 -4.12 30.25 16.16
N ARG A 233 -3.38 31.18 16.81
CA ARG A 233 -1.98 30.97 17.21
C ARG A 233 -1.82 29.94 18.34
N LEU A 234 -2.91 29.60 19.02
CA LEU A 234 -2.94 28.56 20.04
C LEU A 234 -3.16 27.17 19.44
N ASN A 235 -3.39 27.08 18.12
CA ASN A 235 -3.53 25.81 17.43
C ASN A 235 -2.17 25.11 17.38
N THR A 236 -2.19 23.85 17.80
CA THR A 236 -1.03 22.96 17.94
C THR A 236 -1.21 21.67 17.15
N VAL A 237 -2.45 21.33 16.76
CA VAL A 237 -2.73 20.19 15.90
C VAL A 237 -2.38 20.52 14.46
N SER A 238 -1.64 19.61 13.82
CA SER A 238 -1.38 19.70 12.39
C SER A 238 -2.63 19.29 11.62
N ALA A 239 -3.38 20.29 11.14
CA ALA A 239 -4.61 20.09 10.41
C ALA A 239 -4.34 19.39 9.08
N VAL A 240 -5.22 18.48 8.71
CA VAL A 240 -5.14 17.72 7.46
C VAL A 240 -6.53 17.44 6.92
N ALA A 241 -6.71 17.52 5.61
CA ALA A 241 -7.87 17.02 4.90
C ALA A 241 -7.43 15.93 3.91
N ILE A 242 -7.96 14.73 4.08
CA ILE A 242 -7.61 13.54 3.30
C ILE A 242 -8.82 13.16 2.45
N THR A 243 -8.62 13.03 1.15
CA THR A 243 -9.65 12.58 0.21
C THR A 243 -9.20 11.32 -0.51
N LYS A 244 -10.14 10.40 -0.75
CA LYS A 244 -9.92 9.21 -1.58
C LYS A 244 -10.89 9.19 -2.75
N GLU A 245 -10.36 8.89 -3.94
CA GLU A 245 -11.14 8.73 -5.16
C GLU A 245 -10.77 7.41 -5.84
N THR A 246 -11.77 6.66 -6.29
CA THR A 246 -11.57 5.40 -7.01
C THR A 246 -11.96 5.61 -8.47
N ASN A 247 -10.97 5.64 -9.35
CA ASN A 247 -11.15 6.16 -10.71
C ASN A 247 -11.39 5.06 -11.74
N PHE A 248 -10.65 3.96 -11.65
CA PHE A 248 -10.69 2.92 -12.68
C PHE A 248 -10.81 1.56 -12.01
N VAL A 249 -11.89 0.82 -12.28
CA VAL A 249 -12.07 -0.55 -11.79
C VAL A 249 -12.16 -1.49 -12.98
N GLN A 250 -11.13 -2.33 -13.15
CA GLN A 250 -11.12 -3.43 -14.10
C GLN A 250 -11.33 -4.74 -13.33
N ARG A 251 -12.50 -5.34 -13.49
CA ARG A 251 -12.73 -6.71 -13.02
C ARG A 251 -12.02 -7.69 -13.97
N LYS A 252 -11.09 -8.49 -13.45
CA LYS A 252 -10.35 -9.48 -14.25
C LYS A 252 -11.12 -10.81 -14.32
N ASN A 253 -11.72 -11.23 -13.21
CA ASN A 253 -12.63 -12.39 -13.12
C ASN A 253 -13.55 -12.27 -11.88
N MET A 254 -14.24 -13.35 -11.50
CA MET A 254 -15.14 -13.35 -10.33
C MET A 254 -14.42 -13.14 -8.99
N ASP A 255 -13.14 -13.49 -8.92
CA ASP A 255 -12.37 -13.57 -7.68
C ASP A 255 -11.30 -12.48 -7.56
N ALA A 256 -11.04 -11.70 -8.63
CA ALA A 256 -9.99 -10.69 -8.68
C ALA A 256 -10.45 -9.38 -9.36
N GLU A 257 -10.12 -8.27 -8.71
CA GLU A 257 -10.38 -6.90 -9.14
C GLU A 257 -9.08 -6.10 -9.13
N PHE A 258 -8.83 -5.36 -10.22
CA PHE A 258 -7.70 -4.44 -10.35
C PHE A 258 -8.23 -3.03 -10.49
N TYR A 259 -7.77 -2.10 -9.66
CA TYR A 259 -8.25 -0.72 -9.71
C TYR A 259 -7.22 0.30 -9.27
N THR A 260 -7.39 1.55 -9.71
CA THR A 260 -6.56 2.67 -9.27
C THR A 260 -7.31 3.51 -8.26
N LEU A 261 -6.66 3.81 -7.15
CA LEU A 261 -7.15 4.72 -6.11
C LEU A 261 -6.22 5.92 -6.01
N HIS A 262 -6.78 7.11 -5.98
CA HIS A 262 -6.06 8.36 -5.76
C HIS A 262 -6.32 8.84 -4.34
N LEU A 263 -5.25 9.12 -3.60
CA LEU A 263 -5.30 9.77 -2.29
C LEU A 263 -4.68 11.15 -2.41
N SER A 264 -5.34 12.13 -1.81
CA SER A 264 -4.76 13.45 -1.60
C SER A 264 -4.83 13.84 -0.13
N ALA A 265 -3.84 14.63 0.30
CA ALA A 265 -3.76 15.19 1.63
C ALA A 265 -3.35 16.66 1.53
N GLU A 266 -4.24 17.53 2.01
CA GLU A 266 -3.99 18.97 2.15
C GLU A 266 -3.64 19.27 3.61
N GLU A 267 -2.47 19.85 3.84
CA GLU A 267 -2.00 20.25 5.18
C GLU A 267 -1.80 21.77 5.24
N ASN A 268 -2.14 22.38 6.39
CA ASN A 268 -2.01 23.83 6.56
C ASN A 268 -0.56 24.35 6.47
N SER A 269 0.44 23.48 6.64
CA SER A 269 1.85 23.84 6.59
C SER A 269 2.48 23.69 5.20
N ASP A 270 1.80 23.04 4.26
CA ASP A 270 2.34 22.78 2.93
C ASP A 270 1.83 23.84 1.93
N GLU A 271 2.71 24.32 1.04
CA GLU A 271 2.32 25.25 -0.04
C GLU A 271 1.48 24.57 -1.13
N PHE A 272 1.52 23.23 -1.21
CA PHE A 272 0.86 22.44 -2.25
C PHE A 272 0.23 21.17 -1.66
N GLU A 273 -0.94 20.80 -2.17
CA GLU A 273 -1.60 19.52 -1.88
C GLU A 273 -0.68 18.35 -2.31
N LYS A 274 -0.48 17.38 -1.40
CA LYS A 274 0.29 16.17 -1.71
C LYS A 274 -0.67 15.08 -2.16
N GLU A 275 -0.30 14.41 -3.24
CA GLU A 275 -1.10 13.33 -3.82
C GLU A 275 -0.29 12.07 -4.10
N CYS A 276 -0.95 10.92 -4.03
CA CYS A 276 -0.37 9.64 -4.40
C CYS A 276 -1.45 8.74 -5.00
N SER A 277 -1.15 8.14 -6.15
CA SER A 277 -2.00 7.11 -6.75
C SER A 277 -1.52 5.74 -6.34
N TYR A 278 -2.42 4.77 -6.22
CA TYR A 278 -2.13 3.39 -5.88
C TYR A 278 -2.76 2.48 -6.91
N TYR A 279 -2.01 1.48 -7.39
CA TYR A 279 -2.59 0.34 -8.08
C TYR A 279 -2.99 -0.70 -7.04
N LEU A 280 -4.26 -1.07 -6.97
CA LEU A 280 -4.78 -2.05 -6.05
C LEU A 280 -5.15 -3.33 -6.78
N TRP A 281 -4.72 -4.45 -6.22
CA TRP A 281 -5.12 -5.79 -6.64
C TRP A 281 -5.82 -6.48 -5.48
N LYS A 282 -7.13 -6.69 -5.62
CA LYS A 282 -7.97 -7.36 -4.62
C LYS A 282 -8.32 -8.75 -5.12
N GLN A 283 -8.03 -9.78 -4.32
CA GLN A 283 -8.26 -11.16 -4.69
C GLN A 283 -8.83 -12.00 -3.55
N LYS A 284 -9.75 -12.90 -3.89
CA LYS A 284 -10.34 -13.88 -2.98
C LYS A 284 -9.59 -15.20 -3.00
N PHE A 285 -9.46 -15.82 -1.83
CA PHE A 285 -8.89 -17.16 -1.65
C PHE A 285 -9.76 -17.97 -0.69
N PRO A 286 -10.12 -19.21 -1.03
CA PRO A 286 -10.91 -20.05 -0.13
C PRO A 286 -10.15 -20.36 1.16
N VAL A 287 -10.82 -20.21 2.30
CA VAL A 287 -10.26 -20.50 3.62
C VAL A 287 -10.08 -22.00 3.78
N ARG A 288 -8.83 -22.44 4.00
CA ARG A 288 -8.54 -23.86 4.28
C ARG A 288 -9.05 -24.26 5.65
N GLN A 289 -9.47 -25.52 5.79
CA GLN A 289 -10.06 -26.02 7.04
C GLN A 289 -9.09 -25.95 8.23
N GLU A 290 -7.79 -26.17 8.00
CA GLU A 290 -6.72 -26.06 9.01
C GLU A 290 -6.46 -24.63 9.51
N ASN A 291 -6.86 -23.61 8.74
CA ASN A 291 -6.65 -22.20 9.09
C ASN A 291 -7.91 -21.54 9.69
N LYS A 292 -9.02 -22.28 9.84
CA LYS A 292 -10.22 -21.76 10.48
C LYS A 292 -10.00 -21.54 11.98
N VAL A 293 -10.62 -20.49 12.50
CA VAL A 293 -10.54 -20.10 13.91
C VAL A 293 -11.93 -19.70 14.40
N ASP A 294 -12.20 -19.93 15.69
CA ASP A 294 -13.53 -19.74 16.29
C ASP A 294 -14.14 -18.36 16.02
N MET A 295 -13.31 -17.31 16.02
CA MET A 295 -13.76 -15.93 15.80
C MET A 295 -14.13 -15.60 14.35
N ARG A 296 -13.90 -16.52 13.39
CA ARG A 296 -14.04 -16.32 11.93
C ARG A 296 -14.69 -17.53 11.23
N MET A 297 -15.41 -18.38 11.94
CA MET A 297 -15.97 -19.62 11.39
C MET A 297 -16.94 -19.41 10.23
N GLU A 298 -17.57 -18.24 10.16
CA GLU A 298 -18.51 -17.83 9.10
C GLU A 298 -17.84 -17.30 7.83
N VAL A 299 -16.52 -17.10 7.84
CA VAL A 299 -15.78 -16.55 6.70
C VAL A 299 -15.28 -17.69 5.82
N GLU A 300 -15.75 -17.71 4.58
CA GLU A 300 -15.44 -18.74 3.58
C GLU A 300 -14.24 -18.38 2.70
N ASP A 301 -14.00 -17.08 2.48
CA ASP A 301 -12.91 -16.58 1.65
C ASP A 301 -12.09 -15.52 2.39
N TRP A 302 -10.76 -15.62 2.29
CA TRP A 302 -9.86 -14.52 2.57
C TRP A 302 -9.88 -13.53 1.41
N VAL A 303 -10.06 -12.26 1.72
CA VAL A 303 -9.90 -11.16 0.77
C VAL A 303 -8.57 -10.49 1.04
N ILE A 304 -7.65 -10.59 0.09
CA ILE A 304 -6.32 -9.97 0.16
C ILE A 304 -6.26 -8.84 -0.85
N THR A 305 -5.90 -7.65 -0.41
CA THR A 305 -5.66 -6.50 -1.28
C THR A 305 -4.19 -6.09 -1.20
N LEU A 306 -3.52 -6.03 -2.34
CA LEU A 306 -2.17 -5.49 -2.46
C LEU A 306 -2.25 -4.09 -3.06
N ALA A 307 -1.60 -3.11 -2.44
CA ALA A 307 -1.53 -1.74 -2.98
C ALA A 307 -0.09 -1.37 -3.34
N PHE A 308 0.09 -0.92 -4.58
CA PHE A 308 1.38 -0.53 -5.15
C PHE A 308 1.39 0.99 -5.37
N PRO A 309 2.20 1.75 -4.62
CA PRO A 309 2.23 3.21 -4.71
C PRO A 309 2.84 3.68 -6.04
N ASN A 310 2.08 4.45 -6.81
CA ASN A 310 2.50 5.12 -8.03
C ASN A 310 2.76 6.60 -7.73
N GLY A 311 3.89 6.87 -7.08
CA GLY A 311 4.27 8.18 -6.57
C GLY A 311 4.95 8.06 -5.21
N GLU A 312 5.22 9.19 -4.59
CA GLU A 312 5.70 9.22 -3.21
C GLU A 312 4.54 8.92 -2.25
N ARG A 313 4.75 8.00 -1.30
CA ARG A 313 3.73 7.68 -0.30
C ARG A 313 3.49 8.87 0.62
N LEU A 314 2.23 9.09 0.98
CA LEU A 314 1.83 10.19 1.84
C LEU A 314 2.13 9.83 3.30
N HIS A 315 3.22 10.36 3.87
CA HIS A 315 3.71 9.97 5.19
C HIS A 315 3.78 11.11 6.22
N ARG A 316 3.43 12.36 5.86
CA ARG A 316 3.41 13.54 6.76
C ARG A 316 4.66 13.71 7.65
N GLY A 317 5.84 13.43 7.10
CA GLY A 317 7.10 13.50 7.86
C GLY A 317 7.29 12.39 8.89
N MET A 318 6.42 11.37 8.92
CA MET A 318 6.66 10.15 9.69
C MET A 318 7.82 9.36 9.06
N GLU A 319 8.73 8.87 9.91
CA GLU A 319 9.92 8.11 9.48
C GLU A 319 9.57 6.77 8.81
N TYR A 320 8.35 6.27 9.02
CA TYR A 320 7.94 4.93 8.63
C TYR A 320 6.58 4.92 7.95
N SER A 321 6.43 4.10 6.92
CA SER A 321 5.15 3.87 6.25
C SER A 321 4.65 2.44 6.50
N PRO A 322 3.43 2.25 7.04
CA PRO A 322 2.89 0.93 7.33
C PRO A 322 2.88 0.00 6.12
N GLY A 323 3.33 -1.24 6.29
CA GLY A 323 3.33 -2.27 5.25
C GLY A 323 2.15 -3.25 5.35
N ILE A 324 1.51 -3.33 6.52
CA ILE A 324 0.40 -4.27 6.79
C ILE A 324 -0.81 -3.52 7.34
N TYR A 325 -1.98 -3.86 6.79
CA TYR A 325 -3.26 -3.27 7.16
C TYR A 325 -4.27 -4.37 7.51
N ALA A 326 -5.04 -4.11 8.57
CA ALA A 326 -6.27 -4.84 8.86
C ALA A 326 -7.42 -3.84 8.80
N PHE A 327 -7.78 -3.48 7.56
CA PHE A 327 -8.65 -2.35 7.16
C PHE A 327 -8.07 -0.97 7.50
N LEU A 328 -7.51 -0.81 8.70
CA LEU A 328 -6.73 0.34 9.14
C LEU A 328 -5.25 -0.02 9.25
N PRO A 329 -4.34 0.98 9.19
CA PRO A 329 -2.90 0.75 9.29
C PRO A 329 -2.52 0.10 10.62
N THR A 330 -1.51 -0.78 10.56
CA THR A 330 -0.73 -1.21 11.72
C THR A 330 0.55 -0.40 11.82
N GLU A 331 1.41 -0.65 12.81
CA GLU A 331 2.72 0.01 12.91
C GLU A 331 3.84 -0.83 12.24
N MET A 332 3.48 -1.87 11.49
CA MET A 332 4.44 -2.82 10.94
C MET A 332 5.13 -2.29 9.70
N VAL A 333 6.46 -2.13 9.77
CA VAL A 333 7.32 -1.77 8.64
C VAL A 333 7.93 -3.03 8.03
N THR A 334 7.46 -3.44 6.86
CA THR A 334 7.86 -4.72 6.25
C THR A 334 9.07 -4.62 5.33
N ASN A 335 9.48 -3.43 4.92
CA ASN A 335 10.41 -3.15 3.81
C ASN A 335 9.91 -3.63 2.43
N PHE A 336 8.66 -4.04 2.31
CA PHE A 336 8.07 -4.30 1.00
C PHE A 336 7.71 -2.98 0.33
N PRO A 337 7.94 -2.84 -0.99
CA PRO A 337 7.56 -1.64 -1.74
C PRO A 337 6.05 -1.62 -2.07
N PHE A 338 5.25 -2.45 -1.41
CA PHE A 338 3.81 -2.56 -1.56
C PHE A 338 3.18 -2.86 -0.20
N ILE A 339 1.90 -2.56 -0.08
CA ILE A 339 1.13 -2.69 1.14
C ILE A 339 0.26 -3.95 1.06
N ILE A 340 0.16 -4.69 2.15
CA ILE A 340 -0.69 -5.87 2.28
C ILE A 340 -1.87 -5.55 3.18
N GLN A 341 -3.09 -5.62 2.64
CA GLN A 341 -4.33 -5.60 3.41
C GLN A 341 -4.99 -6.96 3.39
N ALA A 342 -5.45 -7.41 4.57
CA ALA A 342 -6.36 -8.54 4.74
C ALA A 342 -7.09 -8.44 6.09
N ASP A 343 -8.02 -9.36 6.38
CA ASP A 343 -8.65 -9.50 7.71
C ASP A 343 -7.68 -10.18 8.70
N PHE A 344 -6.54 -9.56 8.98
CA PHE A 344 -5.55 -10.10 9.92
C PHE A 344 -6.04 -10.03 11.37
N ILE A 345 -5.74 -11.09 12.13
CA ILE A 345 -5.91 -11.10 13.58
C ILE A 345 -4.74 -10.33 14.21
N LEU A 346 -5.05 -9.19 14.79
CA LEU A 346 -4.07 -8.30 15.40
C LEU A 346 -3.72 -8.71 16.84
N ALA A 347 -2.54 -8.28 17.29
CA ALA A 347 -2.20 -8.21 18.69
C ALA A 347 -3.14 -7.22 19.41
N SER A 348 -3.16 -7.29 20.74
CA SER A 348 -4.01 -6.45 21.57
C SER A 348 -3.77 -4.94 21.38
N SER A 349 -2.53 -4.52 21.12
CA SER A 349 -2.17 -3.12 20.83
C SER A 349 -2.57 -2.67 19.42
N ARG A 350 -2.89 -3.60 18.51
CA ARG A 350 -3.09 -3.38 17.06
C ARG A 350 -1.85 -2.95 16.27
N GLU A 351 -0.72 -2.72 16.93
CA GLU A 351 0.56 -2.36 16.29
C GLU A 351 1.10 -3.47 15.39
N THR A 352 0.84 -4.73 15.75
CA THR A 352 1.34 -5.92 15.02
C THR A 352 0.26 -6.97 14.80
N ILE A 353 0.46 -7.81 13.76
CA ILE A 353 -0.34 -9.02 13.57
C ILE A 353 0.13 -10.15 14.49
N ARG A 354 -0.76 -11.07 14.84
CA ARG A 354 -0.38 -12.30 15.55
C ARG A 354 0.29 -13.29 14.59
N TRP A 355 1.61 -13.29 14.55
CA TRP A 355 2.40 -14.14 13.65
C TRP A 355 2.14 -15.65 13.79
N ASP A 356 1.90 -16.13 15.01
CA ASP A 356 1.72 -17.57 15.29
C ASP A 356 0.27 -18.03 15.10
N ASN A 357 -0.62 -17.12 14.69
CA ASN A 357 -2.00 -17.47 14.44
C ASN A 357 -2.15 -18.15 13.06
N VAL A 358 -2.80 -19.32 13.04
CA VAL A 358 -3.02 -20.12 11.82
C VAL A 358 -3.83 -19.40 10.74
N TRP A 359 -4.75 -18.51 11.11
CA TRP A 359 -5.51 -17.68 10.16
C TRP A 359 -4.60 -16.72 9.42
N ASN A 360 -3.73 -16.01 10.14
CA ASN A 360 -2.79 -15.06 9.55
C ASN A 360 -1.74 -15.77 8.69
N GLN A 361 -1.30 -16.97 9.09
CA GLN A 361 -0.39 -17.78 8.28
C GLN A 361 -1.04 -18.17 6.95
N GLY A 362 -2.29 -18.63 6.97
CA GLY A 362 -3.04 -18.94 5.75
C GLY A 362 -3.16 -17.74 4.80
N ILE A 363 -3.42 -16.53 5.35
CA ILE A 363 -3.41 -15.29 4.56
C ILE A 363 -2.02 -15.03 3.94
N LEU A 364 -0.95 -15.10 4.74
CA LEU A 364 0.42 -14.84 4.27
C LEU A 364 0.85 -15.84 3.19
N ASP A 365 0.44 -17.10 3.28
CA ASP A 365 0.70 -18.13 2.26
C ASP A 365 0.02 -17.82 0.92
N CYS A 366 -1.09 -17.07 0.93
CA CYS A 366 -1.79 -16.62 -0.27
C CYS A 366 -1.19 -15.34 -0.88
N VAL A 367 -0.47 -14.51 -0.10
CA VAL A 367 0.12 -13.24 -0.58
C VAL A 367 1.01 -13.42 -1.81
N PRO A 368 1.94 -14.41 -1.88
CA PRO A 368 2.74 -14.62 -3.08
C PRO A 368 1.89 -14.86 -4.33
N PHE A 369 0.78 -15.58 -4.23
CA PHE A 369 -0.08 -15.84 -5.39
C PHE A 369 -0.78 -14.58 -5.86
N ALA A 370 -1.32 -13.79 -4.92
CA ALA A 370 -1.92 -12.49 -5.23
C ALA A 370 -0.90 -11.53 -5.87
N PHE A 371 0.33 -11.51 -5.33
CA PHE A 371 1.41 -10.66 -5.85
C PHE A 371 1.75 -10.99 -7.29
N ILE A 372 1.89 -12.28 -7.62
CA ILE A 372 2.26 -12.70 -8.98
C ILE A 372 1.20 -12.26 -9.99
N GLU A 373 -0.08 -12.50 -9.71
CA GLU A 373 -1.16 -12.11 -10.62
C GLU A 373 -1.27 -10.57 -10.73
N ALA A 374 -1.14 -9.85 -9.61
CA ALA A 374 -1.10 -8.39 -9.60
C ALA A 374 0.07 -7.83 -10.43
N PHE A 375 1.28 -8.35 -10.20
CA PHE A 375 2.50 -7.89 -10.85
C PHE A 375 2.51 -8.21 -12.35
N VAL A 376 2.08 -9.42 -12.73
CA VAL A 376 1.91 -9.78 -14.15
C VAL A 376 0.88 -8.87 -14.82
N SER A 377 -0.23 -8.57 -14.14
CA SER A 377 -1.20 -7.60 -14.64
C SER A 377 -0.57 -6.20 -14.78
N LEU A 378 0.19 -5.72 -13.80
CA LEU A 378 0.87 -4.42 -13.89
C LEU A 378 1.87 -4.35 -15.04
N VAL A 379 2.67 -5.39 -15.25
CA VAL A 379 3.68 -5.45 -16.32
C VAL A 379 3.03 -5.57 -17.70
N LYS A 380 1.92 -6.32 -17.83
CA LYS A 380 1.29 -6.63 -19.13
C LYS A 380 0.12 -5.73 -19.53
N THR A 381 -0.57 -5.07 -18.60
CA THR A 381 -1.73 -4.20 -18.90
C THR A 381 -1.31 -2.81 -19.39
N VAL A 382 -0.01 -2.54 -19.47
CA VAL A 382 0.56 -1.35 -20.12
C VAL A 382 0.50 -1.53 -21.64
N ASP A 383 -0.70 -1.77 -22.17
CA ASP A 383 -0.93 -1.89 -23.61
C ASP A 383 -0.71 -0.52 -24.26
N GLY A 384 0.32 -0.42 -25.09
CA GLY A 384 0.64 0.78 -25.87
C GLY A 384 1.58 1.80 -25.19
N ALA A 385 1.98 1.63 -23.93
CA ALA A 385 3.01 2.51 -23.37
C ALA A 385 4.43 2.07 -23.80
N PRO A 386 5.36 3.02 -23.94
CA PRO A 386 6.73 2.71 -24.35
C PRO A 386 7.39 1.71 -23.40
N ALA A 387 8.24 0.81 -23.93
CA ALA A 387 9.01 -0.14 -23.10
C ALA A 387 9.83 0.56 -22.00
N SER A 388 10.17 1.84 -22.18
CA SER A 388 10.89 2.66 -21.22
C SER A 388 10.12 3.01 -19.94
N SER A 389 8.79 2.87 -19.89
CA SER A 389 8.01 3.06 -18.66
C SER A 389 7.97 1.81 -17.78
N LEU A 390 8.22 0.64 -18.37
CA LEU A 390 8.08 -0.66 -17.73
C LEU A 390 9.06 -0.91 -16.56
N PRO A 391 10.35 -0.52 -16.62
CA PRO A 391 11.30 -0.76 -15.53
C PRO A 391 10.86 -0.19 -14.18
N ARG A 392 10.04 0.88 -14.18
CA ARG A 392 9.49 1.46 -12.95
C ARG A 392 8.57 0.49 -12.21
N MET A 393 7.81 -0.34 -12.92
CA MET A 393 6.93 -1.33 -12.30
C MET A 393 7.72 -2.39 -11.51
N PHE A 394 8.93 -2.70 -11.96
CA PHE A 394 9.81 -3.66 -11.28
C PHE A 394 10.35 -3.17 -9.93
N LYS A 395 10.22 -1.86 -9.62
CA LYS A 395 10.52 -1.32 -8.28
C LYS A 395 9.55 -1.83 -7.20
N PHE A 396 8.42 -2.44 -7.60
CA PHE A 396 7.49 -3.11 -6.68
C PHE A 396 7.95 -4.50 -6.22
N LEU A 397 9.11 -4.98 -6.70
CA LEU A 397 9.65 -6.25 -6.23
C LEU A 397 10.24 -6.10 -4.82
N PRO A 398 9.95 -7.04 -3.88
CA PRO A 398 10.48 -6.99 -2.52
C PRO A 398 11.97 -7.42 -2.49
N VAL A 399 12.85 -6.60 -3.05
CA VAL A 399 14.28 -6.92 -3.17
C VAL A 399 14.96 -6.95 -1.81
N HIS A 400 14.58 -6.04 -0.91
CA HIS A 400 15.14 -5.92 0.43
C HIS A 400 14.50 -6.91 1.41
N SER A 401 15.29 -7.40 2.37
CA SER A 401 14.79 -8.26 3.45
C SER A 401 13.92 -7.47 4.42
N SER A 402 12.92 -8.15 4.96
CA SER A 402 12.06 -7.67 6.02
C SER A 402 12.71 -7.92 7.39
N PRO A 403 12.46 -7.06 8.41
CA PRO A 403 12.82 -7.38 9.80
C PRO A 403 12.05 -8.59 10.35
N PHE A 404 10.98 -9.02 9.68
CA PHE A 404 10.16 -10.15 10.09
C PHE A 404 10.48 -11.41 9.27
N GLU A 405 10.87 -12.50 9.94
CA GLU A 405 11.25 -13.77 9.29
C GLU A 405 10.13 -14.33 8.40
N LYS A 406 8.88 -14.35 8.89
CA LYS A 406 7.71 -14.82 8.13
C LYS A 406 7.44 -13.99 6.87
N SER A 407 7.73 -12.68 6.90
CA SER A 407 7.70 -11.85 5.69
C SER A 407 8.82 -12.25 4.72
N ASN A 408 10.01 -12.61 5.19
CA ASN A 408 11.07 -13.11 4.32
C ASN A 408 10.67 -14.43 3.62
N SER A 409 9.91 -15.30 4.28
CA SER A 409 9.32 -16.48 3.61
C SER A 409 8.38 -16.11 2.47
N VAL A 410 7.53 -15.09 2.66
CA VAL A 410 6.68 -14.54 1.58
C VAL A 410 7.53 -13.99 0.44
N ARG A 411 8.58 -13.22 0.75
CA ARG A 411 9.53 -12.67 -0.24
C ARG A 411 10.21 -13.76 -1.07
N GLU A 412 10.74 -14.81 -0.43
CA GLU A 412 11.38 -15.92 -1.14
C GLU A 412 10.37 -16.72 -1.98
N SER A 413 9.13 -16.90 -1.49
CA SER A 413 8.08 -17.51 -2.29
C SER A 413 7.70 -16.66 -3.51
N ILE A 414 7.69 -15.32 -3.39
CA ILE A 414 7.48 -14.41 -4.53
C ILE A 414 8.61 -14.59 -5.55
N LYS A 415 9.87 -14.54 -5.09
CA LYS A 415 11.06 -14.72 -5.94
C LYS A 415 11.01 -16.04 -6.72
N ALA A 416 10.76 -17.15 -6.04
CA ALA A 416 10.69 -18.47 -6.66
C ALA A 416 9.58 -18.56 -7.73
N LYS A 417 8.41 -17.94 -7.48
CA LYS A 417 7.29 -17.94 -8.44
C LYS A 417 7.55 -17.03 -9.64
N LEU A 418 8.19 -15.87 -9.45
CA LEU A 418 8.54 -14.95 -10.55
C LEU A 418 9.54 -15.57 -11.52
N ALA A 419 10.45 -16.43 -11.03
CA ALA A 419 11.45 -17.11 -11.86
C ALA A 419 10.83 -17.97 -13.00
N GLU A 420 9.57 -18.38 -12.86
CA GLU A 420 8.86 -19.20 -13.83
C GLU A 420 7.83 -18.43 -14.67
N LYS A 421 7.75 -17.11 -14.53
CA LYS A 421 6.78 -16.27 -15.26
C LYS A 421 7.45 -15.49 -16.40
N ASP A 422 6.73 -15.38 -17.52
CA ASP A 422 7.15 -14.57 -18.66
C ASP A 422 6.87 -13.10 -18.38
N ILE A 423 7.82 -12.44 -17.72
CA ILE A 423 7.71 -11.05 -17.26
C ILE A 423 8.90 -10.19 -17.66
N ILE A 424 10.06 -10.75 -17.99
CA ILE A 424 11.23 -9.94 -18.35
C ILE A 424 11.09 -9.48 -19.79
N PRO A 425 11.11 -8.16 -20.07
CA PRO A 425 11.05 -7.65 -21.43
C PRO A 425 12.38 -7.93 -22.14
N SER A 426 12.30 -8.55 -23.32
CA SER A 426 13.46 -8.67 -24.20
C SER A 426 13.54 -7.52 -25.19
N GLU A 427 14.75 -7.24 -25.65
CA GLU A 427 15.03 -6.33 -26.76
C GLU A 427 14.48 -6.93 -28.07
N SER A 428 13.66 -6.16 -28.80
CA SER A 428 13.07 -6.56 -30.08
C SER A 428 13.27 -5.49 -31.15
N CYS A 429 13.34 -5.91 -32.41
CA CYS A 429 13.41 -4.98 -33.57
C CYS A 429 12.04 -4.48 -34.02
N THR A 430 10.97 -4.89 -33.34
CA THR A 430 9.58 -4.55 -33.63
C THR A 430 9.00 -3.69 -32.52
N ALA A 431 7.96 -2.91 -32.80
CA ALA A 431 7.27 -2.13 -31.76
C ALA A 431 6.56 -3.01 -30.69
N GLN A 432 6.39 -4.31 -30.97
CA GLN A 432 5.82 -5.27 -30.03
C GLN A 432 6.83 -5.70 -28.98
N GLN A 433 6.38 -5.72 -27.72
CA GLN A 433 7.16 -6.20 -26.58
C GLN A 433 6.99 -7.71 -26.43
N PHE A 434 8.10 -8.41 -26.18
CA PHE A 434 8.12 -9.84 -25.88
C PHE A 434 8.61 -10.03 -24.45
N PHE A 435 7.97 -10.96 -23.75
CA PHE A 435 8.25 -11.26 -22.36
C PHE A 435 8.71 -12.70 -22.22
N HIS A 436 9.74 -12.91 -21.40
CA HIS A 436 10.38 -14.21 -21.20
C HIS A 436 10.65 -14.46 -19.72
N LYS A 437 10.99 -15.70 -19.37
CA LYS A 437 11.41 -16.03 -18.01
C LYS A 437 12.74 -15.38 -17.68
N PRO A 438 12.99 -15.01 -16.41
CA PRO A 438 14.28 -14.43 -16.00
C PRO A 438 15.51 -15.24 -16.43
N ARG A 439 15.43 -16.58 -16.40
CA ARG A 439 16.54 -17.47 -16.80
C ARG A 439 16.81 -17.52 -18.30
N GLU A 440 15.86 -17.07 -19.12
CA GLU A 440 15.95 -17.09 -20.58
C GLU A 440 16.51 -15.78 -21.13
N VAL A 441 16.59 -14.75 -20.29
CA VAL A 441 17.05 -13.41 -20.64
C VAL A 441 18.43 -13.14 -20.06
N GLY A 442 19.29 -12.51 -20.85
CA GLY A 442 20.65 -12.17 -20.48
C GLY A 442 20.96 -10.69 -20.65
N ARG A 443 21.84 -10.20 -19.78
CA ARG A 443 22.34 -8.82 -19.78
C ARG A 443 23.56 -8.69 -20.68
N LEU A 444 23.72 -7.53 -21.33
CA LEU A 444 24.89 -7.26 -22.15
C LEU A 444 25.87 -6.35 -21.43
N MET A 445 27.15 -6.48 -21.78
CA MET A 445 28.19 -5.54 -21.36
C MET A 445 27.85 -4.14 -21.89
N PRO A 446 27.91 -3.09 -21.04
CA PRO A 446 27.55 -1.73 -21.44
C PRO A 446 28.29 -1.21 -22.68
N ALA A 447 29.56 -1.57 -22.86
CA ALA A 447 30.33 -1.20 -24.05
C ALA A 447 29.75 -1.80 -25.34
N PHE A 448 29.22 -3.03 -25.28
CA PHE A 448 28.60 -3.68 -26.43
C PHE A 448 27.23 -3.06 -26.78
N TRP A 449 26.49 -2.56 -25.78
CA TRP A 449 25.25 -1.81 -26.03
C TRP A 449 25.48 -0.57 -26.91
N ASN A 450 26.59 0.16 -26.70
CA ASN A 450 26.94 1.32 -27.51
C ASN A 450 27.17 0.94 -28.99
N ILE A 451 27.90 -0.16 -29.20
CA ILE A 451 28.17 -0.71 -30.53
C ILE A 451 26.85 -1.10 -31.22
N LEU A 452 25.95 -1.81 -30.53
CA LEU A 452 24.64 -2.20 -31.08
C LEU A 452 23.78 -0.97 -31.41
N LYS A 453 23.82 0.09 -30.60
CA LYS A 453 23.10 1.33 -30.85
C LYS A 453 23.58 2.02 -32.13
N LYS A 454 24.90 2.24 -32.28
CA LYS A 454 25.50 2.82 -33.49
C LYS A 454 25.21 1.97 -34.74
N THR A 455 25.27 0.65 -34.60
CA THR A 455 24.94 -0.31 -35.68
C THR A 455 23.50 -0.14 -36.17
N ARG A 456 22.54 0.07 -35.25
CA ARG A 456 21.13 0.33 -35.59
C ARG A 456 20.92 1.69 -36.25
N GLU A 457 21.59 2.74 -35.76
CA GLU A 457 21.53 4.09 -36.37
C GLU A 457 22.02 4.07 -37.82
N GLN A 458 22.98 3.20 -38.13
CA GLN A 458 23.50 2.97 -39.48
C GLN A 458 22.65 2.00 -40.32
N ARG A 459 21.49 1.56 -39.82
CA ARG A 459 20.55 0.64 -40.49
C ARG A 459 21.16 -0.72 -40.86
N VAL A 460 22.23 -1.13 -40.17
CA VAL A 460 22.80 -2.48 -40.31
C VAL A 460 21.91 -3.47 -39.59
N SER A 461 21.58 -4.56 -40.27
CA SER A 461 20.62 -5.51 -39.74
C SER A 461 21.19 -6.37 -38.60
N LEU A 462 20.39 -6.51 -37.53
CA LEU A 462 20.65 -7.32 -36.34
C LEU A 462 19.58 -8.43 -36.17
N HIS A 463 19.17 -9.07 -37.28
CA HIS A 463 18.01 -10.00 -37.32
C HIS A 463 18.05 -11.20 -36.35
N LYS A 464 19.10 -11.39 -35.54
CA LYS A 464 19.36 -12.62 -34.79
C LYS A 464 19.75 -12.46 -33.31
N LEU A 465 19.64 -11.27 -32.71
CA LEU A 465 20.00 -11.05 -31.28
C LEU A 465 19.33 -12.06 -30.32
N SER A 466 18.13 -12.54 -30.62
CA SER A 466 17.37 -13.49 -29.79
C SER A 466 17.53 -14.96 -30.18
N SER A 467 18.27 -15.29 -31.25
CA SER A 467 18.30 -16.63 -31.85
C SER A 467 19.34 -17.59 -31.23
N HIS A 468 20.10 -17.12 -30.25
CA HIS A 468 21.29 -17.83 -29.74
C HIS A 468 21.07 -18.54 -28.40
N GLY A 469 19.83 -18.90 -28.07
CA GLY A 469 19.46 -19.64 -26.86
C GLY A 469 19.31 -18.77 -25.60
N CYS A 470 19.58 -17.47 -25.70
CA CYS A 470 19.33 -16.48 -24.65
C CYS A 470 18.85 -15.18 -25.30
N TYR A 471 17.72 -14.66 -24.82
CA TYR A 471 17.16 -13.38 -25.24
C TYR A 471 17.94 -12.23 -24.59
N VAL A 472 18.08 -11.11 -25.29
CA VAL A 472 18.74 -9.93 -24.73
C VAL A 472 17.74 -9.13 -23.92
N LEU A 473 18.12 -8.70 -22.71
CA LEU A 473 17.30 -7.82 -21.88
C LEU A 473 17.02 -6.50 -22.60
N ASN A 474 15.81 -5.96 -22.44
CA ASN A 474 15.50 -4.64 -23.00
C ASN A 474 16.48 -3.57 -22.47
N SER A 475 17.07 -2.80 -23.37
CA SER A 475 18.06 -1.76 -23.08
C SER A 475 17.59 -0.69 -22.09
N SER A 476 16.28 -0.42 -21.99
CA SER A 476 15.75 0.51 -20.99
C SER A 476 15.82 -0.03 -19.57
N PHE A 477 15.87 -1.36 -19.42
CA PHE A 477 15.95 -2.07 -18.14
C PHE A 477 17.37 -2.52 -17.78
N ASP A 478 18.27 -2.70 -18.75
CA ASP A 478 19.68 -3.05 -18.52
C ASP A 478 20.52 -1.83 -18.10
N LYS A 479 20.20 -1.26 -16.94
CA LYS A 479 20.89 -0.09 -16.35
C LYS A 479 21.34 -0.37 -14.92
N PRO A 480 22.41 0.28 -14.44
CA PRO A 480 22.91 0.09 -13.07
C PRO A 480 21.86 0.33 -11.98
N GLU A 481 20.93 1.26 -12.22
CA GLU A 481 19.82 1.56 -11.30
C GLU A 481 18.89 0.36 -11.05
N TYR A 482 18.89 -0.67 -11.91
CA TYR A 482 18.06 -1.88 -11.79
C TYR A 482 18.87 -3.14 -11.44
N ASP A 483 20.18 -3.04 -11.22
CA ASP A 483 21.05 -4.21 -10.97
C ASP A 483 20.53 -5.08 -9.83
N HIS A 484 20.21 -4.46 -8.69
CA HIS A 484 19.67 -5.14 -7.51
C HIS A 484 18.35 -5.89 -7.80
N ILE A 485 17.51 -5.37 -8.68
CA ILE A 485 16.26 -6.01 -9.10
C ILE A 485 16.55 -7.20 -10.04
N LEU A 486 17.43 -7.00 -11.02
CA LEU A 486 17.82 -8.04 -11.97
C LEU A 486 18.51 -9.21 -11.25
N ASP A 487 19.35 -8.92 -10.26
CA ASP A 487 19.98 -9.89 -9.38
C ASP A 487 18.95 -10.65 -8.54
N PHE A 488 17.94 -9.95 -8.01
CA PHE A 488 16.83 -10.57 -7.28
C PHE A 488 16.05 -11.55 -8.17
N LEU A 489 15.82 -11.20 -9.44
CA LEU A 489 15.15 -12.05 -10.43
C LEU A 489 16.06 -13.15 -10.99
N GLY A 490 17.38 -13.06 -10.76
CA GLY A 490 18.36 -14.02 -11.25
C GLY A 490 18.70 -13.85 -12.74
N VAL A 491 18.51 -12.66 -13.31
CA VAL A 491 18.89 -12.34 -14.71
C VAL A 491 20.40 -12.14 -14.76
N ARG A 492 21.09 -13.00 -15.51
CA ARG A 492 22.57 -13.02 -15.55
C ARG A 492 23.12 -12.38 -16.83
N PRO A 493 24.40 -11.99 -16.86
CA PRO A 493 25.07 -11.66 -18.12
C PRO A 493 25.01 -12.83 -19.11
N VAL A 494 24.91 -12.53 -20.40
CA VAL A 494 25.04 -13.55 -21.46
C VAL A 494 26.44 -14.19 -21.43
N SER A 495 26.57 -15.41 -21.95
CA SER A 495 27.88 -16.09 -22.03
C SER A 495 28.78 -15.44 -23.09
N SER A 496 30.09 -15.69 -22.99
CA SER A 496 31.04 -15.24 -24.01
C SER A 496 30.72 -15.79 -25.40
N GLU A 497 30.29 -17.06 -25.48
CA GLU A 497 29.86 -17.71 -26.72
C GLU A 497 28.63 -17.05 -27.36
N TRP A 498 27.79 -16.39 -26.55
CA TRP A 498 26.67 -15.62 -27.09
C TRP A 498 27.18 -14.45 -27.94
N TYR A 499 28.21 -13.73 -27.48
CA TYR A 499 28.83 -12.63 -28.25
C TYR A 499 29.46 -13.14 -29.54
N VAL A 500 30.14 -14.29 -29.49
CA VAL A 500 30.73 -14.94 -30.68
C VAL A 500 29.66 -15.16 -31.74
N LYS A 501 28.57 -15.83 -31.37
CA LYS A 501 27.45 -16.11 -32.29
C LYS A 501 26.79 -14.83 -32.80
N CYS A 502 26.56 -13.85 -31.92
CA CYS A 502 25.95 -12.59 -32.28
C CYS A 502 26.77 -11.84 -33.33
N ILE A 503 28.09 -11.73 -33.15
CA ILE A 503 28.97 -11.03 -34.09
C ILE A 503 29.03 -11.79 -35.42
N GLN A 504 29.24 -13.11 -35.36
CA GLN A 504 29.33 -13.98 -36.54
C GLN A 504 28.07 -13.95 -37.41
N ASP A 505 26.89 -13.98 -36.79
CA ASP A 505 25.61 -14.01 -37.49
C ASP A 505 25.08 -12.61 -37.88
N SER A 506 25.79 -11.55 -37.50
CA SER A 506 25.46 -10.17 -37.83
C SER A 506 26.37 -9.61 -38.93
N ASN A 507 25.89 -8.61 -39.66
CA ASN A 507 26.73 -7.89 -40.61
C ASN A 507 27.54 -6.76 -39.94
N ILE A 508 27.85 -6.87 -38.64
CA ILE A 508 28.44 -5.76 -37.88
C ILE A 508 29.89 -5.49 -38.28
N VAL A 509 30.63 -6.51 -38.72
CA VAL A 509 32.04 -6.36 -39.11
C VAL A 509 32.15 -5.56 -40.41
N MET A 510 31.36 -5.90 -41.43
CA MET A 510 31.43 -5.28 -42.77
C MET A 510 30.44 -4.12 -42.97
N GLY A 511 29.33 -4.11 -42.24
CA GLY A 511 28.22 -3.20 -42.50
C GLY A 511 28.30 -1.84 -41.81
N VAL A 512 29.15 -1.70 -40.77
CA VAL A 512 29.27 -0.46 -39.99
C VAL A 512 30.43 0.43 -40.46
N SER A 513 30.39 1.70 -40.07
CA SER A 513 31.46 2.67 -40.28
C SER A 513 32.77 2.21 -39.63
N GLU A 514 33.89 2.70 -40.16
CA GLU A 514 35.23 2.43 -39.63
C GLU A 514 35.35 2.76 -38.14
N GLU A 515 34.78 3.88 -37.69
CA GLU A 515 34.73 4.26 -36.27
C GLU A 515 34.02 3.19 -35.41
N THR A 516 32.86 2.69 -35.85
CA THR A 516 32.10 1.69 -35.08
C THR A 516 32.78 0.32 -35.11
N TYR A 517 33.47 0.01 -36.20
CA TYR A 517 34.28 -1.19 -36.33
C TYR A 517 35.50 -1.16 -35.40
N LEU A 518 36.20 -0.03 -35.31
CA LEU A 518 37.29 0.19 -34.36
C LEU A 518 36.80 0.08 -32.90
N GLU A 519 35.62 0.60 -32.58
CA GLU A 519 35.01 0.41 -31.26
C GLU A 519 34.71 -1.05 -30.95
N LEU A 520 34.26 -1.83 -31.95
CA LEU A 520 34.06 -3.27 -31.81
C LEU A 520 35.38 -3.99 -31.54
N LEU A 521 36.44 -3.68 -32.30
CA LEU A 521 37.77 -4.26 -32.06
C LEU A 521 38.31 -3.88 -30.68
N HIS A 522 38.19 -2.62 -30.27
CA HIS A 522 38.57 -2.17 -28.95
C HIS A 522 37.78 -2.88 -27.84
N PHE A 523 36.47 -3.08 -28.02
CA PHE A 523 35.66 -3.88 -27.09
C PHE A 523 36.17 -5.32 -26.97
N LEU A 524 36.49 -5.97 -28.10
CA LEU A 524 37.01 -7.33 -28.11
C LEU A 524 38.39 -7.40 -27.43
N ALA A 525 39.25 -6.43 -27.71
CA ALA A 525 40.59 -6.31 -27.16
C ALA A 525 40.60 -6.20 -25.64
N VAL A 526 39.88 -5.21 -25.10
CA VAL A 526 39.79 -4.95 -23.66
C VAL A 526 39.25 -6.16 -22.89
N ASN A 527 38.39 -6.96 -23.53
CA ASN A 527 37.75 -8.13 -22.92
C ASN A 527 38.36 -9.47 -23.36
N TRP A 528 39.47 -9.46 -24.10
CA TRP A 528 40.01 -10.67 -24.70
C TRP A 528 40.41 -11.68 -23.63
N GLN A 529 41.35 -11.30 -22.76
CA GLN A 529 41.88 -12.20 -21.72
C GLN A 529 40.82 -12.64 -20.71
N SER A 530 39.87 -11.76 -20.38
CA SER A 530 38.89 -12.01 -19.33
C SER A 530 37.64 -12.74 -19.82
N LYS A 531 37.29 -12.65 -21.11
CA LYS A 531 36.02 -13.17 -21.64
C LYS A 531 36.14 -13.97 -22.92
N PHE A 532 37.03 -13.63 -23.85
CA PHE A 532 37.02 -14.21 -25.20
C PHE A 532 38.16 -15.19 -25.47
N HIS A 533 39.23 -15.16 -24.67
CA HIS A 533 40.32 -16.12 -24.74
C HIS A 533 39.79 -17.53 -24.45
N GLY A 534 40.13 -18.49 -25.32
CA GLY A 534 39.63 -19.87 -25.23
C GLY A 534 38.18 -20.07 -25.72
N THR A 535 37.51 -19.03 -26.22
CA THR A 535 36.17 -19.14 -26.84
C THR A 535 36.27 -19.24 -28.36
N GLY A 536 35.14 -19.43 -29.04
CA GLY A 536 35.08 -19.42 -30.52
C GLY A 536 35.44 -18.08 -31.18
N MET A 537 35.62 -16.99 -30.41
CA MET A 537 35.86 -15.64 -30.94
C MET A 537 37.09 -15.57 -31.85
N GLY A 538 38.16 -16.31 -31.55
CA GLY A 538 39.38 -16.32 -32.38
C GLY A 538 39.21 -16.97 -33.76
N ASN A 539 38.11 -17.69 -33.98
CA ASN A 539 37.84 -18.44 -35.20
C ASN A 539 36.77 -17.78 -36.09
N ILE A 540 36.13 -16.69 -35.65
CA ILE A 540 35.13 -16.00 -36.47
C ILE A 540 35.81 -14.90 -37.31
N PRO A 541 35.27 -14.57 -38.50
CA PRO A 541 35.87 -13.58 -39.39
C PRO A 541 35.72 -12.15 -38.81
N LEU A 542 36.77 -11.66 -38.15
CA LEU A 542 36.78 -10.36 -37.45
C LEU A 542 37.66 -9.32 -38.13
N ILE A 543 38.77 -9.73 -38.75
CA ILE A 543 39.82 -8.83 -39.22
C ILE A 543 39.65 -8.58 -40.71
N LYS A 544 39.52 -7.31 -41.10
CA LYS A 544 39.49 -6.87 -42.50
C LYS A 544 40.89 -6.83 -43.09
N TYR A 545 41.07 -7.41 -44.29
CA TYR A 545 42.30 -7.32 -45.06
C TYR A 545 41.99 -7.02 -46.54
N VAL A 546 42.96 -6.43 -47.24
CA VAL A 546 42.85 -6.21 -48.69
C VAL A 546 43.47 -7.38 -49.43
N GLY A 547 42.68 -8.05 -50.27
CA GLY A 547 43.14 -9.11 -51.16
C GLY A 547 44.06 -8.57 -52.26
N THR A 548 44.78 -9.46 -52.93
CA THR A 548 45.63 -9.10 -54.08
C THR A 548 44.84 -8.51 -55.26
N ASP A 549 43.52 -8.69 -55.28
CA ASP A 549 42.58 -8.13 -56.25
C ASP A 549 42.00 -6.76 -55.82
N GLY A 550 42.44 -6.20 -54.69
CA GLY A 550 41.95 -4.94 -54.14
C GLY A 550 40.61 -5.05 -53.41
N SER A 551 40.02 -6.24 -53.29
CA SER A 551 38.77 -6.46 -52.56
C SER A 551 39.00 -6.55 -51.04
N VAL A 552 38.06 -6.04 -50.25
CA VAL A 552 38.09 -6.20 -48.79
C VAL A 552 37.49 -7.54 -48.42
N SER A 553 38.27 -8.37 -47.75
CA SER A 553 37.88 -9.69 -47.26
C SER A 553 38.08 -9.78 -45.75
N LEU A 554 37.47 -10.78 -45.12
CA LEU A 554 37.60 -11.04 -43.69
C LEU A 554 38.45 -12.28 -43.41
N CYS A 555 39.20 -12.26 -42.32
CA CYS A 555 39.85 -13.43 -41.74
C CYS A 555 39.65 -13.46 -40.22
N SER A 556 39.84 -14.62 -39.62
CA SER A 556 39.82 -14.78 -38.17
C SER A 556 41.15 -14.36 -37.53
N VAL A 557 41.13 -14.08 -36.22
CA VAL A 557 42.34 -13.68 -35.46
C VAL A 557 43.40 -14.78 -35.50
N ASN A 558 42.98 -16.05 -35.43
CA ASN A 558 43.88 -17.20 -35.51
C ASN A 558 44.48 -17.38 -36.91
N GLU A 559 43.74 -17.04 -37.98
CA GLU A 559 44.26 -17.07 -39.34
C GLU A 559 45.22 -15.90 -39.62
N SER A 560 44.96 -14.71 -39.08
CA SER A 560 45.86 -13.56 -39.24
C SER A 560 47.22 -13.79 -38.59
N ALA A 561 47.28 -14.51 -37.46
CA ALA A 561 48.53 -14.86 -36.80
C ALA A 561 49.42 -15.85 -37.60
N GLN A 562 48.85 -16.56 -38.58
CA GLN A 562 49.55 -17.60 -39.35
C GLN A 562 49.95 -17.15 -40.77
N GLN A 563 49.48 -16.00 -41.26
CA GLN A 563 49.62 -15.58 -42.65
C GLN A 563 50.61 -14.41 -42.83
N ASN A 564 51.86 -14.73 -43.15
CA ASN A 564 52.85 -13.77 -43.64
C ASN A 564 52.54 -13.39 -45.10
N GLY A 565 51.95 -12.21 -45.35
CA GLY A 565 51.88 -11.63 -46.71
C GLY A 565 50.59 -10.91 -47.14
N LYS A 566 49.68 -10.55 -46.23
CA LYS A 566 48.51 -9.73 -46.52
C LYS A 566 48.67 -8.32 -45.96
N THR A 567 48.22 -7.30 -46.69
CA THR A 567 48.13 -5.92 -46.18
C THR A 567 46.81 -5.78 -45.43
N PHE A 568 46.89 -5.77 -44.10
CA PHE A 568 45.73 -5.50 -43.25
C PHE A 568 45.34 -4.02 -43.36
N LEU A 569 44.04 -3.73 -43.27
CA LEU A 569 43.53 -2.36 -43.44
C LEU A 569 43.85 -1.44 -42.25
N GLU A 570 44.31 -2.00 -41.14
CA GLU A 570 44.60 -1.27 -39.90
C GLU A 570 45.99 -1.64 -39.36
N ASP A 571 46.61 -0.70 -38.63
CA ASP A 571 47.97 -0.76 -38.09
C ASP A 571 48.25 -2.11 -37.39
N GLU A 572 49.34 -2.79 -37.77
CA GLU A 572 49.82 -4.02 -37.10
C GLU A 572 49.99 -3.80 -35.59
N GLU A 573 50.31 -2.58 -35.16
CA GLU A 573 50.42 -2.20 -33.74
C GLU A 573 49.07 -2.27 -33.00
N LEU A 574 47.96 -1.94 -33.66
CA LEU A 574 46.61 -1.95 -33.08
C LEU A 574 46.07 -3.37 -32.93
N LEU A 575 46.36 -4.25 -33.90
CA LEU A 575 46.06 -5.68 -33.85
C LEU A 575 46.91 -6.40 -32.78
N ASN A 576 48.21 -6.09 -32.71
CA ASN A 576 49.12 -6.66 -31.70
C ASN A 576 48.81 -6.14 -30.27
N ALA A 577 48.35 -4.90 -30.14
CA ALA A 577 47.87 -4.34 -28.87
C ALA A 577 46.48 -4.86 -28.49
N ALA A 578 45.62 -5.16 -29.48
CA ALA A 578 44.27 -5.66 -29.27
C ALA A 578 44.24 -7.13 -28.80
N PHE A 579 45.16 -7.96 -29.28
CA PHE A 579 45.19 -9.39 -28.99
C PHE A 579 46.56 -9.83 -28.44
N PRO A 580 46.98 -9.35 -27.26
CA PRO A 580 48.23 -9.78 -26.68
C PRO A 580 48.09 -11.26 -26.31
N SER A 581 48.89 -12.14 -26.95
CA SER A 581 48.93 -13.62 -26.85
C SER A 581 47.99 -14.44 -27.76
N VAL A 582 47.83 -14.05 -29.03
CA VAL A 582 47.61 -15.02 -30.12
C VAL A 582 48.94 -15.33 -30.80
#